data_AF-L0AB79-F1
#
_entry.id   AF-L0AB79-F1
#
_cell.length_a   1.000
_cell.length_b   1.000
_cell.length_c   1.000
_cell.angle_alpha   90.00
_cell.angle_beta   90.00
_cell.angle_gamma   90.00
#
_symmetry.space_group_name_H-M   'P 1'
#
loop_
_entity.id
_entity.type
_entity.pdbx_description
1 polymer ?
#
loop_
_entity_poly.entity_id
_entity_poly.type
_entity_poly.pdbx_seq_one_letter_code
_entity_poly.pdbx_strand_id
1 'polypeptide(L)'
;MSEDKGSKIDQNKINELYHINWDSTSDPNYVKKELVNAFRAKAKRVIIHVYNSPDYSYMEKLRNFLGEFLSQTIIIVRENKDNSMR
;
A
#
# COMPACT_ATOMS: atom_id res chain seq x y z
N MET A 1 -38.18 -11.64 -6.69
CA MET A 1 -37.03 -11.81 -7.60
C MET A 1 -36.27 -10.50 -7.58
N SER A 2 -35.13 -10.47 -6.89
CA SER A 2 -34.23 -9.33 -6.86
C SER A 2 -32.85 -9.87 -7.17
N GLU A 3 -32.42 -9.72 -8.43
CA GLU A 3 -31.08 -10.10 -8.84
C GLU A 3 -30.10 -9.05 -8.29
N ASP A 4 -29.33 -9.47 -7.30
CA ASP A 4 -28.21 -8.72 -6.76
C ASP A 4 -27.11 -8.67 -7.84
N LYS A 5 -26.89 -7.49 -8.43
CA LYS A 5 -25.83 -7.26 -9.40
C LYS A 5 -24.50 -7.19 -8.66
N GLY A 6 -23.93 -8.36 -8.39
CA GLY A 6 -22.54 -8.50 -7.96
C GLY A 6 -21.64 -7.76 -8.94
N SER A 7 -21.06 -6.65 -8.49
CA SER A 7 -20.14 -5.82 -9.25
C SER A 7 -18.95 -6.67 -9.68
N LYS A 8 -18.90 -7.02 -10.97
CA LYS A 8 -17.72 -7.65 -11.57
C LYS A 8 -16.57 -6.65 -11.49
N ILE A 9 -15.66 -6.86 -10.54
CA ILE A 9 -14.43 -6.10 -10.44
C ILE A 9 -13.63 -6.38 -11.72
N ASP A 10 -13.48 -5.34 -12.52
CA ASP A 10 -12.77 -5.37 -13.79
C ASP A 10 -11.29 -5.71 -13.54
N GLN A 11 -10.88 -6.95 -13.84
CA GLN A 11 -9.55 -7.47 -13.53
C GLN A 11 -8.42 -6.64 -14.18
N ASN A 12 -8.72 -5.88 -15.23
CA ASN A 12 -7.77 -4.94 -15.84
C ASN A 12 -7.45 -3.73 -14.97
N LYS A 13 -8.34 -3.33 -14.03
CA LYS A 13 -8.05 -2.26 -13.05
C LYS A 13 -7.18 -2.73 -11.89
N ILE A 14 -7.14 -4.04 -11.61
CA ILE A 14 -6.39 -4.62 -10.49
C ILE A 14 -4.87 -4.50 -10.72
N ASN A 15 -4.42 -4.48 -11.98
CA ASN A 15 -2.99 -4.35 -12.30
C ASN A 15 -2.44 -2.92 -12.17
N GLU A 16 -3.27 -1.92 -11.88
CA GLU A 16 -2.80 -0.52 -11.76
C GLU A 16 -2.40 -0.12 -10.34
N LEU A 17 -3.01 -0.73 -9.32
CA LEU A 17 -2.82 -0.36 -7.92
C LEU A 17 -2.41 -1.56 -7.07
N TYR A 18 -1.40 -1.34 -6.21
CA TYR A 18 -1.00 -2.27 -5.16
C TYR A 18 -1.17 -1.58 -3.80
N HIS A 19 -1.81 -2.26 -2.84
CA HIS A 19 -2.01 -1.73 -1.50
C HIS A 19 -1.06 -2.41 -0.51
N ILE A 20 -0.41 -1.62 0.33
CA ILE A 20 0.46 -2.07 1.42
C ILE A 20 -0.15 -1.54 2.72
N ASN A 21 -0.48 -2.44 3.64
CA ASN A 21 -0.91 -2.07 4.98
C ASN A 21 0.28 -2.19 5.93
N TRP A 22 0.77 -1.07 6.42
CA TRP A 22 1.97 -1.02 7.25
C TRP A 22 1.68 -0.40 8.61
N ASP A 23 1.98 -1.14 9.66
CA ASP A 23 2.05 -0.59 11.02
C ASP A 23 3.44 0.03 11.24
N SER A 24 3.50 1.32 11.61
CA SER A 24 4.79 2.00 11.77
C SER A 24 5.68 1.46 12.89
N THR A 25 5.10 0.64 13.79
CA THR A 25 5.79 -0.09 14.85
C THR A 25 6.36 -1.43 14.37
N SER A 26 5.95 -1.92 13.20
CA SER A 26 6.44 -3.19 12.64
C SER A 26 7.80 -3.04 11.94
N ASP A 27 8.40 -4.18 11.59
CA ASP A 27 9.68 -4.24 10.85
C ASP A 27 9.60 -3.46 9.52
N PRO A 28 10.46 -2.45 9.29
CA PRO A 28 10.53 -1.71 8.02
C PRO A 28 10.82 -2.59 6.79
N ASN A 29 11.47 -3.74 6.97
CA ASN A 29 11.75 -4.66 5.87
C ASN A 29 10.48 -5.23 5.23
N TYR A 30 9.36 -5.23 5.96
CA TYR A 30 8.05 -5.63 5.42
C TYR A 30 7.66 -4.77 4.22
N VAL A 31 7.72 -3.43 4.36
CA VAL A 31 7.35 -2.52 3.28
C VAL A 31 8.28 -2.68 2.08
N LYS A 32 9.59 -2.87 2.32
CA LYS A 32 10.56 -3.12 1.25
C LYS A 32 10.21 -4.39 0.48
N LYS A 33 9.87 -5.49 1.16
CA LYS A 33 9.43 -6.73 0.52
C LYS A 33 8.16 -6.51 -0.32
N GLU A 34 7.19 -5.79 0.22
CA GLU A 34 5.92 -5.52 -0.48
C GLU A 34 6.09 -4.60 -1.69
N LEU A 35 7.01 -3.63 -1.64
CA LEU A 35 7.38 -2.82 -2.81
C LEU A 35 8.01 -3.66 -3.92
N VAL A 36 8.88 -4.63 -3.59
CA VAL A 36 9.40 -5.58 -4.58
C VAL A 36 8.28 -6.43 -5.18
N ASN A 37 7.31 -6.86 -4.38
CA ASN A 37 6.15 -7.62 -4.85
C ASN A 37 5.28 -6.76 -5.79
N ALA A 38 5.02 -5.50 -5.43
CA ALA A 38 4.31 -4.55 -6.28
C ALA A 38 5.02 -4.32 -7.62
N PHE A 39 6.35 -4.19 -7.61
CA PHE A 39 7.16 -4.07 -8.81
C PHE A 39 7.07 -5.32 -9.70
N ARG A 40 7.18 -6.53 -9.11
CA ARG A 40 7.02 -7.81 -9.83
C ARG A 40 5.63 -7.98 -10.43
N ALA A 41 4.61 -7.51 -9.72
CA ALA A 41 3.23 -7.46 -10.19
C ALA A 41 2.99 -6.39 -11.27
N LYS A 42 4.02 -5.60 -11.64
CA LYS A 42 3.94 -4.49 -12.60
C LYS A 42 2.90 -3.44 -12.23
N ALA A 43 2.65 -3.25 -10.93
CA ALA A 43 1.74 -2.21 -10.46
C ALA A 43 2.28 -0.83 -10.86
N LYS A 44 1.43 0.03 -11.42
CA LYS A 44 1.83 1.41 -11.77
C LYS A 44 1.88 2.31 -10.54
N ARG A 45 1.01 2.03 -9.57
CA ARG A 45 0.83 2.81 -8.35
C ARG A 45 0.86 1.90 -7.13
N VAL A 46 1.49 2.39 -6.06
CA VAL A 46 1.49 1.73 -4.76
C VAL A 46 0.90 2.68 -3.73
N ILE A 47 -0.10 2.23 -2.98
CA ILE A 47 -0.66 2.97 -1.84
C ILE A 47 -0.18 2.29 -0.56
N ILE A 48 0.57 3.02 0.26
CA ILE A 48 1.03 2.58 1.57
C ILE A 48 0.14 3.22 2.62
N HIS A 49 -0.70 2.41 3.24
CA HIS A 49 -1.51 2.79 4.40
C HIS A 49 -0.65 2.61 5.65
N VAL A 50 -0.42 3.69 6.39
CA VAL A 50 0.43 3.72 7.58
C VAL A 50 -0.43 3.87 8.83
N TYR A 51 -0.46 2.81 9.63
CA TYR A 51 -1.16 2.74 10.91
C TYR A 51 -0.21 3.00 12.08
N ASN A 52 -0.79 3.31 13.25
CA ASN A 52 -0.05 3.47 14.51
C ASN A 52 1.18 4.40 14.39
N SER A 53 1.08 5.48 13.60
CA SER A 53 2.16 6.44 13.34
C SER A 53 1.90 7.78 14.04
N PRO A 54 2.10 7.88 15.37
CA PRO A 54 1.77 9.09 16.13
C PRO A 54 2.61 10.31 15.69
N ASP A 55 3.82 10.09 15.19
CA ASP A 55 4.76 11.12 14.75
C ASP A 55 5.31 10.84 13.34
N TYR A 56 6.22 11.67 12.84
CA TYR A 56 6.81 11.53 11.50
C TYR A 56 7.98 10.54 11.39
N SER A 57 8.34 9.81 12.45
CA SER A 57 9.50 8.89 12.44
C SER A 57 9.38 7.77 11.40
N TYR A 58 8.16 7.37 11.05
CA TYR A 58 7.89 6.41 9.98
C TYR A 58 8.34 6.90 8.60
N MET A 59 8.32 8.21 8.36
CA MET A 59 8.79 8.79 7.09
C MET A 59 10.31 8.66 6.96
N GLU A 60 11.07 8.80 8.04
CA GLU A 60 12.52 8.57 8.03
C GLU A 60 12.84 7.09 7.74
N LYS A 61 12.06 6.16 8.30
CA LYS A 61 12.16 4.72 7.98
C LYS A 61 11.88 4.47 6.50
N LEU A 62 10.81 5.06 5.95
CA LEU A 62 10.42 4.96 4.54
C LEU A 62 11.46 5.56 3.59
N ARG A 63 11.97 6.76 3.91
CA ARG A 63 12.89 7.53 3.07
C ARG A 63 14.10 6.71 2.62
N ASN A 64 14.66 5.92 3.53
CA ASN A 64 15.87 5.14 3.28
C ASN A 64 15.71 4.13 2.14
N PHE A 65 14.55 3.49 2.01
CA PHE A 65 14.32 2.51 0.95
C PHE A 65 13.49 3.05 -0.22
N LEU A 66 12.65 4.07 -0.04
CA LEU A 66 11.92 4.69 -1.16
C LEU A 66 12.86 5.28 -2.21
N GLY A 67 14.04 5.75 -1.82
CA GLY A 67 15.08 6.19 -2.76
C GLY A 67 15.56 5.09 -3.72
N GLU A 68 15.38 3.81 -3.37
CA GLU A 68 15.73 2.66 -4.21
C GLU A 68 14.66 2.35 -5.29
N PHE A 69 13.43 2.86 -5.15
CA PHE A 69 12.29 2.54 -6.02
C PHE A 69 11.86 3.74 -6.87
N LEU A 70 12.57 3.99 -7.98
CA LEU A 70 12.35 5.15 -8.84
C LEU A 70 11.22 5.00 -9.89
N SER A 71 10.66 3.80 -10.06
CA SER A 71 9.83 3.46 -11.24
C SER A 71 8.32 3.42 -10.99
N GLN A 72 7.86 3.59 -9.75
CA GLN A 72 6.45 3.50 -9.39
C GLN A 72 5.99 4.78 -8.67
N THR A 73 4.75 5.21 -8.93
CA THR A 73 4.15 6.28 -8.13
C THR A 73 3.75 5.72 -6.77
N ILE A 74 4.35 6.23 -5.70
CA ILE A 74 4.08 5.79 -4.33
C ILE A 74 3.28 6.87 -3.61
N ILE A 75 2.13 6.49 -3.07
CA ILE A 75 1.23 7.35 -2.31
C ILE A 75 1.24 6.83 -0.87
N ILE A 76 1.52 7.71 0.09
CA ILE A 76 1.56 7.36 1.51
C ILE A 76 0.35 8.01 2.19
N VAL A 77 -0.46 7.19 2.84
CA VAL A 77 -1.66 7.61 3.56
C VAL A 77 -1.46 7.27 5.04
N ARG A 78 -1.52 8.27 5.92
CA ARG A 78 -1.61 8.02 7.36
C ARG A 78 -3.06 7.70 7.70
N GLU A 79 -3.28 6.53 8.26
CA GLU A 79 -4.60 6.09 8.69
C GLU A 79 -4.78 6.35 10.20
N ASN A 80 -5.92 6.94 10.57
CA ASN A 80 -6.22 7.27 11.96
C ASN A 80 -6.72 6.06 12.78
N LYS A 81 -7.08 4.96 12.12
CA LYS A 81 -7.54 3.70 12.72
C LYS A 81 -7.14 2.53 11.82
N ASP A 82 -6.83 1.39 12.43
CA ASP A 82 -6.60 0.14 11.70
C ASP A 82 -7.88 -0.24 10.95
N ASN A 83 -7.90 -0.05 9.63
CA ASN A 83 -9.10 -0.23 8.81
C ASN A 83 -9.22 -1.70 8.38
N SER A 84 -9.01 -2.63 9.33
CA SER A 84 -9.05 -4.07 9.09
C SER A 84 -10.44 -4.62 8.77
N MET A 85 -11.47 -3.76 8.64
CA MET A 85 -12.80 -4.12 8.17
C MET A 85 -13.52 -2.96 7.47
N ARG A 86 -13.38 -2.84 6.15
CA ARG A 86 -14.46 -2.35 5.24
C ARG A 86 -14.31 -2.96 3.86
#